data_AF-A0A2A5H3V5-F1
#
_entry.id   AF-A0A2A5H3V5-F1
#
_cell.length_a   1.000
_cell.length_b   1.000
_cell.length_c   1.000
_cell.angle_alpha   90.00
_cell.angle_beta   90.00
_cell.angle_gamma   90.00
#
_symmetry.space_group_name_H-M   'P 1'
#
loop_
_entity.id
_entity.type
_entity.pdbx_description
1 polymer ?
#
loop_
_entity_poly.entity_id
_entity_poly.type
_entity_poly.pdbx_seq_one_letter_code
_entity_poly.pdbx_strand_id
1 'polypeptide(L)'
;MFSTKLLGIGTVILLLGILVIGSHTFHFTTSPAAPIVGSFMAISGFILMALGFFSLAGGEFGKKDLLHAGDSSAFSVALIRCMVAISIADDHLDDTEITEIARIYKHLLQVETNEDMIRNTAAEMKEYGVDIQNELKTVSKTLNKELKGKLITASLLILAADGDMDEGELIMLDDIRLGLGMSLPQIDKIKENFLNKRDLAQV
;
A
#
# COMPACT_ATOMS: atom_id res chain seq x y z
N MET A 1 -11.93 6.37 -18.76
CA MET A 1 -12.58 7.27 -19.75
C MET A 1 -14.10 7.10 -19.84
N PHE A 2 -14.66 5.89 -19.64
CA PHE A 2 -16.12 5.68 -19.63
C PHE A 2 -16.80 6.22 -18.35
N SER A 3 -16.13 6.11 -17.20
CA SER A 3 -16.62 6.53 -15.89
C SER A 3 -16.79 8.05 -15.73
N THR A 4 -15.84 8.85 -16.23
CA THR A 4 -15.93 10.32 -16.23
C THR A 4 -17.03 10.85 -17.15
N LYS A 5 -17.30 10.16 -18.26
CA LYS A 5 -18.42 10.47 -19.16
C LYS A 5 -19.77 10.16 -18.50
N LEU A 6 -19.89 9.03 -17.79
CA LEU A 6 -21.10 8.67 -17.05
C LEU A 6 -21.41 9.66 -15.93
N LEU A 7 -20.38 10.09 -15.18
CA LEU A 7 -20.54 11.12 -14.15
C LEU A 7 -21.06 12.43 -14.74
N GLY A 8 -20.44 12.91 -15.82
CA GLY A 8 -20.86 14.15 -16.50
C GLY A 8 -22.27 14.08 -17.06
N ILE A 9 -22.64 12.96 -17.71
CA ILE A 9 -24.00 12.75 -18.24
C ILE A 9 -25.02 12.70 -17.09
N GLY A 10 -24.71 11.97 -16.01
CA GLY A 10 -25.57 11.89 -14.83
C GLY A 10 -25.82 13.26 -14.18
N THR A 11 -24.79 14.09 -14.06
CA THR A 11 -24.91 15.46 -13.51
C THR A 11 -25.81 16.34 -14.36
N VAL A 12 -25.67 16.29 -15.69
CA VAL A 12 -26.53 17.08 -16.60
C VAL A 12 -28.00 16.66 -16.48
N ILE A 13 -28.26 15.35 -16.46
CA ILE A 13 -29.62 14.80 -16.35
C ILE A 13 -30.25 15.16 -14.99
N LEU A 14 -29.47 15.10 -13.91
CA LEU A 14 -29.92 15.49 -12.57
C LEU A 14 -30.32 16.97 -12.52
N LEU A 15 -29.45 17.86 -13.03
CA LEU A 15 -29.72 19.30 -13.05
C LEU A 15 -30.97 19.64 -13.86
N LEU A 16 -31.16 19.01 -15.02
CA LEU A 16 -32.36 19.18 -15.84
C LEU A 16 -33.63 18.72 -15.10
N GLY A 17 -33.57 17.59 -14.39
CA GLY A 17 -34.69 17.10 -13.58
C GLY A 17 -35.08 18.09 -12.47
N ILE A 18 -34.10 18.62 -11.75
CA ILE A 18 -34.31 19.64 -10.70
C ILE A 18 -34.89 20.92 -11.30
N LEU A 19 -34.41 21.36 -12.47
CA LEU A 19 -34.92 22.54 -13.17
C LEU A 19 -36.38 22.36 -13.59
N VAL A 20 -36.77 21.18 -14.07
CA VAL A 20 -38.16 20.88 -14.44
C VAL A 20 -39.07 20.88 -13.20
N ILE A 21 -38.63 20.30 -12.09
CA ILE A 21 -39.36 20.37 -10.80
C ILE A 21 -39.51 21.83 -10.36
N GLY A 22 -38.42 22.59 -10.39
CA GLY A 22 -38.38 24.01 -10.04
C GLY A 22 -39.31 24.85 -10.90
N SER A 23 -39.35 24.61 -12.20
CA SER A 23 -40.22 25.34 -13.13
C SER A 23 -41.70 25.19 -12.78
N HIS A 24 -42.11 24.03 -12.26
CA HIS A 24 -43.46 23.80 -11.78
C HIS A 24 -43.70 24.47 -10.41
N THR A 25 -42.75 24.36 -9.47
CA THR A 25 -42.92 24.95 -8.12
C THR A 25 -42.95 26.48 -8.12
N PHE A 26 -42.27 27.11 -9.09
CA PHE A 26 -42.30 28.56 -9.30
C PHE A 26 -43.38 29.01 -10.29
N HIS A 27 -44.31 28.12 -10.68
CA HIS A 27 -45.42 28.40 -11.59
C HIS A 27 -45.03 28.89 -12.99
N PHE A 28 -43.81 28.61 -13.46
CA PHE A 28 -43.42 28.83 -14.87
C PHE A 28 -44.10 27.82 -15.81
N THR A 29 -44.49 26.66 -15.30
CA THR A 29 -45.35 25.68 -15.98
C THR A 29 -46.45 25.20 -15.06
N THR A 30 -47.65 24.97 -15.61
CA THR A 30 -48.84 24.49 -14.89
C THR A 30 -49.14 23.01 -15.17
N SER A 31 -48.28 22.34 -15.96
CA SER A 31 -48.49 20.94 -16.30
C SER A 31 -48.24 20.03 -15.10
N PRO A 32 -49.23 19.23 -14.66
CA PRO A 32 -49.07 18.32 -13.53
C PRO A 32 -48.11 17.15 -13.84
N ALA A 33 -47.77 16.93 -15.12
CA ALA A 33 -46.78 15.94 -15.53
C ALA A 33 -45.34 16.42 -15.32
N ALA A 34 -45.09 17.73 -15.21
CA ALA A 34 -43.76 18.30 -15.04
C ALA A 34 -43.01 17.76 -13.80
N PRO A 35 -43.57 17.76 -12.58
CA PRO A 35 -42.85 17.22 -11.41
C PRO A 35 -42.57 15.71 -11.52
N ILE A 36 -43.47 14.96 -12.17
CA ILE A 36 -43.29 13.50 -12.38
C ILE A 36 -42.10 13.25 -13.30
N VAL A 37 -42.07 13.88 -14.48
CA VAL A 37 -40.98 13.75 -15.44
C VAL A 37 -39.65 14.24 -14.84
N GLY A 38 -39.68 15.39 -14.16
CA GLY A 38 -38.51 15.94 -13.48
C GLY A 38 -37.96 15.01 -12.41
N SER A 39 -38.82 14.31 -11.66
CA SER A 39 -38.40 13.33 -10.66
C SER A 39 -37.72 12.11 -11.28
N PHE A 40 -38.27 11.57 -12.37
CA PHE A 40 -37.63 10.45 -13.09
C PHE A 40 -36.26 10.84 -13.66
N MET A 41 -36.15 12.05 -14.22
CA MET A 41 -34.86 12.58 -14.68
C MET A 41 -33.88 12.75 -13.53
N ALA A 42 -34.30 13.34 -12.40
CA ALA A 42 -33.43 13.53 -11.25
C ALA A 42 -32.92 12.19 -10.68
N ILE A 43 -33.80 11.20 -10.49
CA ILE A 43 -33.45 9.87 -9.98
C ILE A 43 -32.51 9.14 -10.94
N SER A 44 -32.79 9.14 -12.24
CA SER A 44 -31.92 8.49 -13.23
C SER A 44 -30.55 9.16 -13.32
N GLY A 45 -30.49 10.49 -13.27
CA GLY A 45 -29.24 11.24 -13.18
C GLY A 45 -28.42 10.89 -11.93
N PHE A 46 -29.08 10.79 -10.77
CA PHE A 46 -28.43 10.39 -9.52
C PHE A 46 -27.89 8.96 -9.58
N ILE A 47 -28.64 8.00 -10.13
CA ILE A 47 -28.18 6.61 -10.30
C ILE A 47 -26.96 6.55 -11.22
N LEU A 48 -26.97 7.28 -12.33
CA LEU A 48 -25.82 7.34 -13.25
C LEU A 48 -24.59 7.99 -12.59
N MET A 49 -24.78 9.03 -11.78
CA MET A 49 -23.70 9.62 -10.99
C MET A 49 -23.15 8.63 -9.96
N ALA A 50 -24.01 7.90 -9.24
CA ALA A 50 -23.59 6.89 -8.28
C ALA A 50 -22.80 5.78 -8.97
N LEU A 51 -23.26 5.27 -10.11
CA LEU A 51 -22.53 4.26 -10.90
C LEU A 51 -21.19 4.80 -11.44
N GLY A 52 -21.16 6.05 -11.91
CA GLY A 52 -19.93 6.73 -12.32
C GLY A 52 -18.94 6.86 -11.16
N PHE A 53 -19.43 7.21 -9.98
CA PHE A 53 -18.64 7.33 -8.74
C PHE A 53 -18.14 5.97 -8.26
N PHE A 54 -18.98 4.93 -8.23
CA PHE A 54 -18.54 3.56 -7.91
C PHE A 54 -17.57 3.00 -8.94
N SER A 55 -17.66 3.41 -10.21
CA SER A 55 -16.69 3.02 -11.24
C SER A 55 -15.38 3.80 -11.15
N LEU A 56 -15.39 5.07 -10.72
CA LEU A 56 -14.19 5.84 -10.42
C LEU A 56 -13.50 5.31 -9.16
N ALA A 57 -14.25 5.15 -8.07
CA ALA A 57 -13.79 4.52 -6.84
C ALA A 57 -13.32 3.10 -7.10
N GLY A 58 -14.14 2.24 -7.72
CA GLY A 58 -13.77 0.86 -8.07
C GLY A 58 -12.65 0.75 -9.13
N GLY A 59 -12.40 1.80 -9.92
CA GLY A 59 -11.28 1.87 -10.85
C GLY A 59 -9.95 2.20 -10.17
N GLU A 60 -9.98 3.02 -9.12
CA GLU A 60 -8.81 3.28 -8.25
C GLU A 60 -8.61 2.18 -7.19
N PHE A 61 -9.68 1.51 -6.77
CA PHE A 61 -9.65 0.38 -5.82
C PHE A 61 -9.50 -1.00 -6.49
N GLY A 62 -9.65 -1.11 -7.81
CA GLY A 62 -9.78 -2.39 -8.50
C GLY A 62 -8.47 -3.01 -9.03
N LYS A 63 -7.32 -2.34 -8.86
CA LYS A 63 -6.04 -2.83 -9.40
C LYS A 63 -4.80 -2.52 -8.56
N LYS A 64 -4.96 -2.13 -7.29
CA LYS A 64 -3.87 -2.15 -6.33
C LYS A 64 -4.28 -3.11 -5.24
N ASP A 65 -3.47 -4.15 -5.07
CA ASP A 65 -3.55 -5.09 -3.98
C ASP A 65 -3.94 -4.36 -2.69
N LEU A 66 -4.93 -4.94 -2.02
CA LEU A 66 -5.56 -4.50 -0.77
C LEU A 66 -4.52 -4.27 0.35
N LEU A 67 -3.79 -3.17 0.25
CA LEU A 67 -3.13 -2.51 1.37
C LEU A 67 -4.18 -1.60 1.99
N HIS A 68 -4.91 -2.12 2.99
CA HIS A 68 -5.73 -1.28 3.86
C HIS A 68 -4.85 -0.10 4.31
N ALA A 69 -5.35 1.13 4.24
CA ALA A 69 -4.55 2.33 4.56
C ALA A 69 -3.93 2.29 5.98
N GLY A 70 -4.52 1.54 6.92
CA GLY A 70 -3.92 1.25 8.24
C GLY A 70 -2.82 0.17 8.21
N ASP A 71 -2.95 -0.85 7.34
CA ASP A 71 -1.91 -1.85 7.12
C ASP A 71 -0.71 -1.27 6.38
N SER A 72 -0.93 -0.30 5.48
CA SER A 72 0.14 0.34 4.70
C SER A 72 1.09 1.18 5.55
N SER A 73 0.56 1.95 6.51
CA SER A 73 1.41 2.72 7.43
C SER A 73 2.17 1.80 8.40
N ALA A 74 1.50 0.80 8.97
CA ALA A 74 2.12 -0.16 9.89
C ALA A 74 3.19 -1.01 9.17
N PHE A 75 2.89 -1.45 7.94
CA PHE A 75 3.83 -2.16 7.08
C PHE A 75 5.02 -1.28 6.69
N SER A 76 4.79 -0.02 6.31
CA SER A 76 5.88 0.91 5.94
C SER A 76 6.85 1.13 7.09
N VAL A 77 6.33 1.34 8.30
CA VAL A 77 7.15 1.51 9.50
C VAL A 77 7.90 0.23 9.83
N ALA A 78 7.23 -0.92 9.81
CA ALA A 78 7.86 -2.21 10.05
C ALA A 78 8.92 -2.55 9.00
N LEU A 79 8.70 -2.16 7.75
CA LEU A 79 9.64 -2.34 6.65
C LEU A 79 10.92 -1.55 6.87
N ILE A 80 10.81 -0.25 7.17
CA ILE A 80 11.98 0.60 7.46
C ILE A 80 12.70 0.08 8.70
N ARG A 81 11.98 -0.18 9.81
CA ARG A 81 12.59 -0.69 11.04
C ARG A 81 13.27 -2.04 10.87
N CYS A 82 12.72 -2.93 10.04
CA CYS A 82 13.35 -4.21 9.71
C CYS A 82 14.64 -4.03 8.92
N MET A 83 14.62 -3.20 7.87
CA MET A 83 15.82 -2.93 7.08
C MET A 83 16.89 -2.22 7.90
N VAL A 84 16.50 -1.24 8.71
CA VAL A 84 17.41 -0.52 9.62
C VAL A 84 17.98 -1.44 10.69
N ALA A 85 17.16 -2.31 11.31
CA ALA A 85 17.64 -3.27 12.31
C ALA A 85 18.78 -4.12 11.76
N ILE A 86 18.63 -4.62 10.52
CA ILE A 86 19.64 -5.41 9.84
C ILE A 86 20.91 -4.58 9.64
N SER A 87 20.76 -3.39 9.06
CA SER A 87 21.88 -2.47 8.79
C SER A 87 22.41 -1.73 10.01
N ILE A 88 22.04 -2.09 11.25
CA ILE A 88 22.70 -1.56 12.46
C ILE A 88 23.21 -2.67 13.37
N ALA A 89 23.10 -3.93 12.93
CA ALA A 89 23.51 -5.09 13.72
C ALA A 89 25.03 -5.09 14.01
N ASP A 90 25.82 -4.45 13.14
CA ASP A 90 27.27 -4.27 13.27
C ASP A 90 27.66 -2.90 13.87
N ASP A 91 26.69 -2.16 14.41
CA ASP A 91 26.80 -0.80 14.94
C ASP A 91 27.20 0.29 13.93
N HIS A 92 27.33 -0.04 12.65
CA HIS A 92 27.57 0.92 11.58
C HIS A 92 26.28 1.14 10.77
N LEU A 93 26.02 2.37 10.34
CA LEU A 93 25.02 2.64 9.30
C LEU A 93 25.53 3.81 8.49
N ASP A 94 25.98 3.53 7.27
CA ASP A 94 26.56 4.55 6.40
C ASP A 94 25.54 5.10 5.38
N ASP A 95 25.97 6.11 4.60
CA ASP A 95 25.11 6.74 3.59
C ASP A 95 24.77 5.81 2.42
N THR A 96 25.61 4.80 2.15
CA THR A 96 25.40 3.79 1.12
C THR A 96 24.24 2.87 1.51
N GLU A 97 24.24 2.40 2.74
CA GLU A 97 23.17 1.55 3.30
C GLU A 97 21.84 2.30 3.36
N ILE A 98 21.85 3.57 3.77
CA ILE A 98 20.63 4.41 3.78
C ILE A 98 20.06 4.55 2.36
N THR A 99 20.93 4.75 1.37
CA THR A 99 20.53 4.82 -0.04
C THR A 99 19.96 3.48 -0.52
N GLU A 100 20.52 2.36 -0.07
CA GLU A 100 20.04 1.01 -0.37
C GLU A 100 18.65 0.76 0.23
N ILE A 101 18.47 1.07 1.51
CA ILE A 101 17.19 0.99 2.23
C ILE A 101 16.13 1.82 1.50
N ALA A 102 16.46 3.05 1.09
CA ALA A 102 15.54 3.92 0.34
C ALA A 102 15.16 3.33 -1.03
N ARG A 103 16.12 2.71 -1.72
CA ARG A 103 15.91 2.06 -3.02
C ARG A 103 15.02 0.83 -2.90
N ILE A 104 15.26 -0.03 -1.91
CA ILE A 104 14.46 -1.23 -1.65
C ILE A 104 13.04 -0.84 -1.24
N TYR A 105 12.89 0.17 -0.38
CA TYR A 105 11.60 0.72 -0.01
C TYR A 105 10.81 1.17 -1.25
N LYS A 106 11.44 1.96 -2.13
CA LYS A 106 10.84 2.41 -3.39
C LYS A 106 10.47 1.24 -4.31
N HIS A 107 11.32 0.21 -4.40
CA HIS A 107 11.04 -0.97 -5.21
C HIS A 107 9.82 -1.75 -4.71
N LEU A 108 9.69 -1.95 -3.40
CA LEU A 108 8.62 -2.78 -2.82
C LEU A 108 7.28 -2.04 -2.71
N LEU A 109 7.31 -0.75 -2.41
CA LEU A 109 6.10 0.04 -2.18
C LEU A 109 5.72 0.96 -3.34
N GLN A 110 6.62 1.15 -4.31
CA GLN A 110 6.42 2.08 -5.44
C GLN A 110 6.17 3.53 -4.97
N VAL A 111 6.71 3.88 -3.79
CA VAL A 111 6.61 5.19 -3.15
C VAL A 111 8.00 5.61 -2.67
N GLU A 112 8.33 6.89 -2.77
CA GLU A 112 9.61 7.41 -2.27
C GLU A 112 9.58 7.58 -0.76
N THR A 113 10.70 7.27 -0.11
CA THR A 113 10.91 7.54 1.32
C THR A 113 11.91 8.68 1.49
N ASN A 114 11.84 9.37 2.63
CA ASN A 114 12.82 10.39 2.99
C ASN A 114 13.97 9.72 3.75
N GLU A 115 15.22 9.94 3.31
CA GLU A 115 16.41 9.47 4.01
C GLU A 115 16.49 9.98 5.46
N ASP A 116 15.98 11.17 5.76
CA ASP A 116 15.91 11.69 7.13
C ASP A 116 15.05 10.78 8.02
N MET A 117 13.99 10.19 7.48
CA MET A 117 13.14 9.26 8.22
C MET A 117 13.92 7.99 8.58
N ILE A 118 14.75 7.49 7.65
CA ILE A 118 15.59 6.31 7.87
C ILE A 118 16.64 6.63 8.95
N ARG A 119 17.31 7.78 8.86
CA ARG A 119 18.30 8.23 9.86
C ARG A 119 17.69 8.40 11.25
N ASN A 120 16.52 9.02 11.34
CA ASN A 120 15.82 9.20 12.61
C ASN A 120 15.38 7.86 13.21
N THR A 121 14.93 6.93 12.36
CA THR A 121 14.57 5.57 12.82
C THR A 121 15.79 4.83 13.34
N ALA A 122 16.94 4.93 12.64
CA ALA A 122 18.19 4.33 13.08
C ALA A 122 18.67 4.92 14.42
N ALA A 123 18.59 6.23 14.59
CA ALA A 123 18.93 6.89 15.85
C ALA A 123 18.04 6.42 17.00
N GLU A 124 16.72 6.35 16.78
CA GLU A 124 15.75 5.83 17.77
C GLU A 124 16.08 4.39 18.17
N MET A 125 16.35 3.53 17.19
CA MET A 125 16.65 2.11 17.42
C MET A 125 17.99 1.89 18.14
N LYS A 126 19.00 2.75 17.89
CA LYS A 126 20.26 2.73 18.65
C LYS A 126 20.07 3.22 20.09
N GLU A 127 19.20 4.19 20.33
CA GLU A 127 18.94 4.73 21.68
C GLU A 127 18.19 3.75 22.58
N TYR A 128 17.14 3.11 22.05
CA TYR A 128 16.28 2.20 22.84
C TYR A 128 16.68 0.73 22.76
N GLY A 129 17.63 0.39 21.90
CA GLY A 129 18.06 -0.98 21.61
C GLY A 129 17.15 -1.68 20.59
N VAL A 130 17.74 -2.61 19.84
CA VAL A 130 17.07 -3.33 18.74
C VAL A 130 16.54 -4.66 19.25
N ASP A 131 15.22 -4.81 19.34
CA ASP A 131 14.55 -6.10 19.54
C ASP A 131 13.58 -6.37 18.39
N ILE A 132 14.17 -6.65 17.22
CA ILE A 132 13.42 -6.79 15.98
C ILE A 132 12.40 -7.93 16.06
N GLN A 133 12.69 -8.99 16.80
CA GLN A 133 11.77 -10.11 16.98
C GLN A 133 10.48 -9.65 17.67
N ASN A 134 10.57 -8.92 18.78
CA ASN A 134 9.39 -8.45 19.50
C ASN A 134 8.64 -7.32 18.78
N GLU A 135 9.37 -6.44 18.08
CA GLU A 135 8.75 -5.42 17.22
C GLU A 135 7.92 -6.07 16.10
N LEU A 136 8.53 -7.00 15.36
CA LEU A 136 7.85 -7.71 14.29
C LEU A 136 6.70 -8.58 14.82
N LYS A 137 6.83 -9.18 16.01
CA LYS A 137 5.74 -9.94 16.64
C LYS A 137 4.51 -9.08 16.90
N THR A 138 4.71 -7.81 17.26
CA THR A 138 3.62 -6.84 17.48
C THR A 138 2.91 -6.51 16.17
N VAL A 139 3.67 -6.24 15.11
CA VAL A 139 3.10 -5.86 13.80
C VAL A 139 2.57 -7.07 13.03
N SER A 140 3.13 -8.27 13.24
CA SER A 140 2.82 -9.51 12.49
C SER A 140 1.35 -9.90 12.49
N LYS A 141 0.59 -9.47 13.51
CA LYS A 141 -0.86 -9.71 13.65
C LYS A 141 -1.68 -8.89 12.66
N THR A 142 -1.15 -7.76 12.22
CA THR A 142 -1.76 -6.84 11.24
C THR A 142 -1.33 -7.15 9.81
N LEU A 143 -0.28 -7.96 9.63
CA LEU A 143 0.26 -8.26 8.32
C LEU A 143 -0.37 -9.52 7.72
N ASN A 144 -0.84 -9.42 6.49
CA ASN A 144 -1.25 -10.58 5.70
C ASN A 144 -0.01 -11.37 5.21
N LYS A 145 -0.24 -12.55 4.62
CA LYS A 145 0.83 -13.45 4.16
C LYS A 145 1.72 -12.81 3.08
N GLU A 146 1.15 -11.98 2.21
CA GLU A 146 1.88 -11.28 1.15
C GLU A 146 2.84 -10.25 1.74
N LEU A 147 2.36 -9.42 2.67
CA LEU A 147 3.16 -8.40 3.35
C LEU A 147 4.30 -9.02 4.16
N LYS A 148 4.04 -10.13 4.87
CA LYS A 148 5.10 -10.89 5.55
C LYS A 148 6.17 -11.38 4.56
N GLY A 149 5.75 -11.84 3.38
CA GLY A 149 6.66 -12.22 2.31
C GLY A 149 7.51 -11.06 1.78
N LYS A 150 6.92 -9.86 1.63
CA LYS A 150 7.64 -8.64 1.22
C LYS A 150 8.67 -8.22 2.27
N LEU A 151 8.37 -8.34 3.56
CA LEU A 151 9.35 -8.08 4.64
C LEU A 151 10.54 -9.02 4.53
N ILE A 152 10.32 -10.33 4.42
CA ILE A 152 11.41 -11.30 4.22
C ILE A 152 12.21 -10.98 2.96
N THR A 153 11.55 -10.60 1.86
CA THR A 153 12.23 -10.23 0.62
C THR A 153 13.08 -8.97 0.81
N ALA A 154 12.60 -7.97 1.55
CA ALA A 154 13.37 -6.77 1.87
C ALA A 154 14.61 -7.11 2.71
N SER A 155 14.45 -7.96 3.71
CA SER A 155 15.56 -8.43 4.55
C SER A 155 16.61 -9.15 3.70
N LEU A 156 16.18 -10.04 2.79
CA LEU A 156 17.09 -10.72 1.87
C LEU A 156 17.80 -9.75 0.91
N LEU A 157 17.15 -8.67 0.47
CA LEU A 157 17.78 -7.66 -0.39
C LEU A 157 18.88 -6.89 0.34
N ILE A 158 18.67 -6.56 1.61
CA ILE A 158 19.69 -5.89 2.44
C ILE A 158 20.84 -6.85 2.73
N LEU A 159 20.54 -8.04 3.26
CA LEU A 159 21.57 -9.04 3.61
C LEU A 159 22.38 -9.53 2.40
N ALA A 160 21.81 -9.46 1.20
CA ALA A 160 22.51 -9.86 -0.02
C ALA A 160 23.20 -8.69 -0.74
N ALA A 161 23.17 -7.47 -0.19
CA ALA A 161 23.74 -6.28 -0.82
C ALA A 161 25.27 -6.40 -0.97
N ASP A 162 25.93 -6.99 0.02
CA ASP A 162 27.38 -7.19 0.04
C ASP A 162 27.83 -8.53 -0.57
N GLY A 163 26.89 -9.31 -1.09
CA GLY A 163 27.15 -10.52 -1.88
C GLY A 163 26.57 -11.79 -1.28
N ASP A 164 27.35 -12.42 -0.39
CA ASP A 164 27.06 -13.71 0.24
C ASP A 164 26.64 -13.54 1.70
N MET A 165 25.59 -14.25 2.09
CA MET A 165 25.07 -14.19 3.44
C MET A 165 25.91 -15.02 4.42
N ASP A 166 26.37 -14.42 5.51
CA ASP A 166 27.11 -15.10 6.56
C ASP A 166 26.19 -15.77 7.62
N GLU A 167 26.80 -16.44 8.61
CA GLU A 167 26.06 -17.14 9.66
C GLU A 167 25.29 -16.19 10.59
N GLY A 168 25.80 -14.99 10.84
CA GLY A 168 25.14 -13.97 11.66
C GLY A 168 23.90 -13.41 10.95
N GLU A 169 24.01 -13.16 9.66
CA GLU A 169 22.91 -12.72 8.81
C GLU A 169 21.80 -13.78 8.68
N LEU A 170 22.18 -15.05 8.64
CA LEU A 170 21.24 -16.18 8.67
C LEU A 170 20.49 -16.26 10.01
N ILE A 171 21.16 -16.02 11.13
CA ILE A 171 20.53 -15.95 12.46
C ILE A 171 19.52 -14.81 12.49
N MET A 172 19.91 -13.63 11.99
CA MET A 172 19.04 -12.46 11.97
C MET A 172 17.80 -12.66 11.10
N LEU A 173 17.95 -13.34 9.97
CA LEU A 173 16.83 -13.73 9.13
C LEU A 173 15.88 -14.73 9.84
N ASP A 174 16.40 -15.61 10.69
CA ASP A 174 15.58 -16.51 11.51
C ASP A 174 14.82 -15.76 12.60
N ASP A 175 15.42 -14.74 13.21
CA ASP A 175 14.75 -13.86 14.18
C ASP A 175 13.58 -13.10 13.54
N ILE A 176 13.77 -12.60 12.31
CA ILE A 176 12.72 -11.97 11.52
C ILE A 176 11.61 -12.98 11.20
N ARG A 177 11.97 -14.22 10.80
CA ARG A 177 11.00 -15.31 10.57
C ARG A 177 10.16 -15.59 11.82
N LEU A 178 10.81 -15.69 12.98
CA LEU A 178 10.16 -15.92 14.27
C LEU A 178 9.25 -14.76 14.65
N GLY A 179 9.72 -13.52 14.49
CA GLY A 179 8.93 -12.31 14.74
C GLY A 179 7.68 -12.23 13.85
N LEU A 180 7.78 -12.64 12.59
CA LEU A 180 6.62 -12.67 11.67
C LEU A 180 5.69 -13.87 11.90
N GLY A 181 6.09 -14.84 12.73
CA GLY A 181 5.34 -16.08 12.96
C GLY A 181 5.27 -16.97 11.72
N MET A 182 6.34 -16.99 10.91
CA MET A 182 6.43 -17.78 9.69
C MET A 182 7.08 -19.15 9.96
N SER A 183 6.62 -20.18 9.25
CA SER A 183 7.22 -21.52 9.33
C SER A 183 8.46 -21.62 8.43
N LEU A 184 9.37 -22.55 8.75
CA LEU A 184 10.56 -22.82 7.94
C LEU A 184 10.23 -23.08 6.45
N PRO A 185 9.24 -23.92 6.10
CA PRO A 185 8.89 -24.12 4.69
C PRO A 185 8.42 -22.86 3.95
N GLN A 186 7.87 -21.88 4.68
CA GLN A 186 7.44 -20.62 4.07
C GLN A 186 8.63 -19.73 3.72
N ILE A 187 9.65 -19.66 4.59
CA ILE A 187 10.84 -18.87 4.31
C ILE A 187 11.69 -19.54 3.23
N ASP A 188 11.82 -20.87 3.22
CA ASP A 188 12.58 -21.60 2.21
C ASP A 188 12.02 -21.34 0.81
N LYS A 189 10.69 -21.36 0.69
CA LYS A 189 10.01 -20.99 -0.55
C LYS A 189 10.28 -19.54 -0.98
N ILE A 190 10.39 -18.60 -0.04
CA ILE A 190 10.69 -17.21 -0.37
C ILE A 190 12.15 -17.06 -0.81
N LYS A 191 13.08 -17.71 -0.09
CA LYS A 191 14.50 -17.76 -0.45
C LYS A 191 14.72 -18.35 -1.85
N GLU A 192 14.10 -19.48 -2.14
CA GLU A 192 14.18 -20.12 -3.47
C GLU A 192 13.67 -19.19 -4.57
N ASN A 193 12.52 -18.55 -4.36
CA ASN A 193 11.99 -17.58 -5.32
C ASN A 193 12.88 -16.34 -5.48
N PHE A 194 13.53 -15.90 -4.41
CA PHE A 194 14.45 -14.78 -4.42
C PHE A 194 15.71 -15.10 -5.22
N LEU A 195 16.37 -16.23 -4.92
CA LEU A 195 17.57 -16.70 -5.62
C LEU A 195 17.30 -16.91 -7.12
N ASN A 196 16.20 -17.60 -7.45
CA ASN A 196 15.81 -17.82 -8.85
C ASN A 196 15.60 -16.50 -9.62
N LYS A 197 15.06 -15.46 -8.97
CA LYS A 197 14.90 -14.13 -9.61
C LYS A 197 16.21 -13.36 -9.71
N ARG A 198 17.12 -13.52 -8.74
CA ARG A 198 18.46 -12.91 -8.75
C ARG A 198 19.30 -13.49 -9.88
N ASP A 199 19.28 -14.82 -10.06
CA ASP A 199 19.99 -15.51 -11.13
C ASP A 199 19.47 -15.10 -12.52
N LEU A 200 18.15 -14.91 -12.67
CA LEU A 200 17.55 -14.42 -13.91
C LEU A 200 17.87 -12.95 -14.23
N ALA A 201 18.27 -12.14 -13.25
CA ALA A 201 18.66 -10.74 -13.46
C ALA A 201 20.15 -10.57 -13.79
N GLN A 202 20.95 -11.64 -13.64
CA GLN A 202 22.39 -11.68 -13.93
C GLN A 202 22.74 -12.45 -15.23
N VAL A 203 21.76 -12.99 -15.96
CA VAL A 203 21.89 -13.62 -17.30
C VAL A 203 21.36 -12.68 -18.38
#